data_AF-A0AAD4DE74-F1
#
_entry.id   AF-A0AAD4DE74-F1
#
_cell.length_a   1.000
_cell.length_b   1.000
_cell.length_c   1.000
_cell.angle_alpha   90.00
_cell.angle_beta   90.00
_cell.angle_gamma   90.00
#
_symmetry.space_group_name_H-M   'P 1'
#
loop_
_entity.id
_entity.type
_entity.pdbx_description
1 polymer ?
#
loop_
_entity_poly.entity_id
_entity_poly.type
_entity_poly.pdbx_seq_one_letter_code
_entity_poly.pdbx_strand_id
1 'polypeptide(L)'
;MWTSRIFSSATRATPLAMATAKPARTLFNINPTILRQSSSSTSAISYKRSHPHKRHPALTSDYLHPAPPSAEEAVSNILYNTPPAGLNRTKKRHIFNCLVQNEPGVLSRVSGILAGRGFNIDSLVVAKTEVADLSRMTIVLRGESNTIEQARRQLEDLVPVWAVLDYAGFKVIERELLLVKVSILGPEHVRAQRNSRSPNGWQLLQEEADEDMTPSNALRQTHGHLKSLTELAKLFQGKVVDVSGDCAVIELSAKPDRIDAFVKLVKPFGILEAARSGMMAMPRSPIYDRHEIEEDEEKEEEAGIDVSLLPPS
;
A
#
# COMPACT_ATOMS: atom_id res chain seq x y z
N MET A 1 7.21 -32.94 32.30
CA MET A 1 7.79 -32.68 33.64
C MET A 1 8.07 -31.19 33.78
N TRP A 2 7.08 -30.40 34.17
CA TRP A 2 7.20 -29.25 35.07
C TRP A 2 5.79 -28.73 35.37
N THR A 3 5.57 -28.40 36.64
CA THR A 3 4.30 -28.52 37.34
C THR A 3 3.48 -27.24 37.34
N SER A 4 2.20 -27.36 37.00
CA SER A 4 1.12 -26.42 37.26
C SER A 4 0.85 -26.27 38.76
N ARG A 5 0.82 -25.03 39.26
CA ARG A 5 0.24 -24.69 40.57
C ARG A 5 -0.89 -23.70 40.40
N ILE A 6 -2.07 -24.17 40.80
CA ILE A 6 -3.31 -23.44 41.05
C ILE A 6 -3.17 -22.75 42.41
N PHE A 7 -3.60 -21.49 42.54
CA PHE A 7 -4.22 -21.02 43.79
C PHE A 7 -5.23 -19.90 43.53
N SER A 8 -6.38 -20.08 44.16
CA SER A 8 -7.58 -19.24 44.13
C SER A 8 -7.63 -18.30 45.34
N SER A 9 -8.21 -17.12 45.11
CA SER A 9 -9.02 -16.27 46.00
C SER A 9 -8.53 -15.88 47.42
N ALA A 10 -8.45 -14.57 47.69
CA ALA A 10 -8.93 -13.99 48.94
C ALA A 10 -9.28 -12.50 48.81
N THR A 11 -10.53 -12.19 49.13
CA THR A 11 -11.17 -10.90 49.37
C THR A 11 -10.58 -10.18 50.58
N ARG A 12 -10.41 -8.84 50.53
CA ARG A 12 -10.42 -8.01 51.75
C ARG A 12 -10.78 -6.55 51.48
N ALA A 13 -11.75 -6.06 52.25
CA ALA A 13 -12.28 -4.71 52.26
C ALA A 13 -11.42 -3.74 53.11
N THR A 14 -11.39 -2.47 52.66
CA THR A 14 -11.33 -1.12 53.30
C THR A 14 -10.76 -0.93 54.74
N PRO A 15 -10.13 0.23 55.06
CA PRO A 15 -10.94 1.38 55.52
C PRO A 15 -10.49 2.79 55.09
N LEU A 16 -11.51 3.66 55.08
CA LEU A 16 -11.60 5.10 55.25
C LEU A 16 -10.41 5.83 55.93
N ALA A 17 -9.94 6.95 55.36
CA ALA A 17 -9.27 8.02 56.11
C ALA A 17 -9.57 9.39 55.51
N MET A 18 -9.80 10.35 56.41
CA MET A 18 -10.45 11.64 56.25
C MET A 18 -9.61 12.74 55.60
N ALA A 19 -10.35 13.75 55.13
CA ALA A 19 -9.93 15.02 54.59
C ALA A 19 -8.97 15.84 55.48
N THR A 20 -8.07 16.58 54.83
CA THR A 20 -7.57 17.86 55.35
C THR A 20 -7.71 18.93 54.25
N ALA A 21 -8.18 20.10 54.66
CA ALA A 21 -8.70 21.18 53.83
C ALA A 21 -7.66 22.30 53.57
N LYS A 22 -7.87 23.04 52.47
CA LYS A 22 -7.74 24.51 52.24
C LYS A 22 -7.03 24.88 50.91
N PRO A 23 -7.20 26.11 50.37
CA PRO A 23 -8.31 27.05 50.48
C PRO A 23 -8.81 27.58 49.09
N ALA A 24 -9.88 28.37 49.16
CA ALA A 24 -10.66 28.96 48.08
C ALA A 24 -9.87 29.72 47.01
N ARG A 25 -10.20 29.48 45.74
CA ARG A 25 -9.90 30.37 44.62
C ARG A 25 -11.04 31.36 44.46
N THR A 26 -10.74 32.63 44.72
CA THR A 26 -11.60 33.77 44.43
C THR A 26 -11.81 33.89 42.91
N LEU A 27 -13.08 33.91 42.50
CA LEU A 27 -13.49 34.27 41.15
C LEU A 27 -13.42 35.79 41.02
N PHE A 28 -12.48 36.29 40.21
CA PHE A 28 -12.51 37.68 39.80
C PHE A 28 -13.51 37.85 38.65
N ASN A 29 -14.57 38.59 38.96
CA ASN A 29 -15.58 39.11 38.05
C ASN A 29 -14.94 40.18 37.16
N ILE A 30 -15.11 40.09 35.83
CA ILE A 30 -14.70 41.15 34.90
C ILE A 30 -15.87 41.45 33.96
N ASN A 31 -16.50 42.62 34.16
CA ASN A 31 -17.44 43.24 33.24
C ASN A 31 -16.71 43.71 31.97
N PRO A 32 -17.26 43.53 30.75
CA PRO A 32 -16.68 44.07 29.54
C PRO A 32 -17.23 45.47 29.30
N THR A 33 -16.41 46.49 29.55
CA THR A 33 -16.64 47.83 28.98
C THR A 33 -15.50 48.16 28.03
N ILE A 34 -15.90 48.35 26.77
CA ILE A 34 -15.09 48.72 25.62
C ILE A 34 -14.41 50.07 25.92
N LEU A 35 -13.08 50.09 25.97
CA LEU A 35 -12.28 51.31 25.94
C LEU A 35 -11.34 51.27 24.75
N ARG A 36 -11.78 51.94 23.68
CA ARG A 36 -10.93 52.51 22.64
C ARG A 36 -9.94 53.45 23.33
N GLN A 37 -8.65 53.14 23.33
CA GLN A 37 -7.59 54.12 23.58
C GLN A 37 -6.29 53.76 22.85
N SER A 38 -5.97 54.64 21.89
CA SER A 38 -4.65 55.03 21.34
C SER A 38 -3.58 53.96 21.10
N SER A 39 -3.34 53.72 19.81
CA SER A 39 -2.14 53.11 19.24
C SER A 39 -0.88 53.92 19.54
N SER A 40 -0.30 53.72 20.73
CA SER A 40 1.09 54.08 20.98
C SER A 40 1.99 52.97 20.45
N SER A 41 2.99 53.31 19.64
CA SER A 41 3.98 52.37 19.06
C SER A 41 4.81 51.62 20.12
N THR A 42 4.64 51.94 21.40
CA THR A 42 5.26 51.27 22.54
C THR A 42 4.30 50.38 23.35
N SER A 43 2.99 50.36 23.05
CA SER A 43 2.00 49.57 23.80
C SER A 43 2.19 48.05 23.65
N ALA A 44 2.67 47.60 22.49
CA ALA A 44 3.04 46.20 22.28
C ALA A 44 4.27 45.77 23.11
N ILE A 45 5.19 46.71 23.37
CA ILE A 45 6.40 46.47 24.18
C ILE A 45 6.07 46.43 25.67
N SER A 46 5.19 47.29 26.15
CA SER A 46 4.72 47.25 27.54
C SER A 46 3.89 45.98 27.79
N TYR A 47 3.07 45.56 26.82
CA TYR A 47 2.35 44.28 26.87
C TYR A 47 3.29 43.07 26.91
N LYS A 48 4.33 43.02 26.06
CA LYS A 48 5.37 41.97 26.09
C LYS A 48 6.22 41.97 27.37
N ARG A 49 6.42 43.13 28.00
CA ARG A 49 7.13 43.24 29.29
C ARG A 49 6.25 42.83 30.47
N SER A 50 4.95 43.13 30.43
CA SER A 50 4.01 42.80 31.51
C SER A 50 3.47 41.37 31.43
N HIS A 51 3.48 40.78 30.24
CA HIS A 51 3.18 39.36 30.00
C HIS A 51 4.49 38.65 29.66
N PRO A 52 5.27 38.21 30.67
CA PRO A 52 6.38 37.32 30.40
C PRO A 52 5.83 36.15 29.60
N HIS A 53 6.38 35.91 28.40
CA HIS A 53 6.03 34.74 27.60
C HIS A 53 6.04 33.54 28.54
N LYS A 54 4.90 32.83 28.64
CA LYS A 54 4.88 31.50 29.27
C LYS A 54 6.02 30.77 28.59
N ARG A 55 7.12 30.55 29.32
CA ARG A 55 8.18 29.67 28.84
C ARG A 55 7.46 28.36 28.68
N HIS A 56 7.21 27.95 27.44
CA HIS A 56 6.85 26.58 27.19
C HIS A 56 7.89 25.76 27.95
N PRO A 57 7.47 24.74 28.74
CA PRO A 57 8.43 23.86 29.37
C PRO A 57 9.43 23.49 28.29
N ALA A 58 10.73 23.69 28.57
CA ALA A 58 11.77 23.27 27.64
C ALA A 58 11.43 21.83 27.28
N LEU A 59 11.35 21.52 25.98
CA LEU A 59 11.18 20.14 25.53
C LEU A 59 12.21 19.34 26.30
N THR A 60 11.75 18.46 27.20
CA THR A 60 12.64 17.74 28.08
C THR A 60 13.64 16.98 27.21
N SER A 61 14.89 16.88 27.65
CA SER A 61 15.96 16.19 26.92
C SER A 61 15.58 14.76 26.50
N ASP A 62 14.56 14.19 27.13
CA ASP A 62 13.96 12.89 26.82
C ASP A 62 13.44 12.76 25.38
N TYR A 63 13.12 13.88 24.70
CA TYR A 63 12.72 13.85 23.28
C TYR A 63 13.90 13.95 22.30
N LEU A 64 15.06 14.44 22.75
CA LEU A 64 16.27 14.53 21.93
C LEU A 64 17.02 13.20 21.87
N HIS A 65 16.83 12.37 22.90
CA HIS A 65 17.36 11.02 22.99
C HIS A 65 16.28 10.09 23.57
N PRO A 66 15.42 9.46 22.73
CA PRO A 66 14.57 8.40 23.23
C PRO A 66 15.45 7.35 23.92
N ALA A 67 15.14 7.03 25.17
CA ALA A 67 15.84 5.97 25.88
C ALA A 67 15.80 4.68 25.04
N PRO A 68 16.91 3.92 24.94
CA PRO A 68 16.87 2.65 24.23
C PRO A 68 15.79 1.78 24.86
N PRO A 69 14.90 1.17 24.05
CA PRO A 69 13.82 0.36 24.59
C PRO A 69 14.39 -0.79 25.43
N SER A 70 13.70 -1.14 26.53
CA SER A 70 14.03 -2.37 27.27
C SER A 70 13.89 -3.57 26.33
N ALA A 71 14.63 -4.65 26.60
CA ALA A 71 14.49 -5.91 25.87
C ALA A 71 13.03 -6.41 25.84
N GLU A 72 12.27 -6.20 26.93
CA GLU A 72 10.86 -6.60 26.99
C GLU A 72 9.97 -5.72 26.08
N GLU A 73 10.22 -4.42 26.04
CA GLU A 73 9.50 -3.48 25.19
C GLU A 73 9.81 -3.73 23.71
N ALA A 74 11.08 -4.00 23.38
CA ALA A 74 11.49 -4.38 22.04
C ALA A 74 10.82 -5.68 21.57
N VAL A 75 10.82 -6.73 22.41
CA VAL A 75 10.15 -8.00 22.09
C VAL A 75 8.64 -7.79 21.91
N SER A 76 7.99 -7.01 22.78
CA SER A 76 6.57 -6.67 22.66
C SER A 76 6.28 -5.94 21.34
N ASN A 77 7.11 -4.96 20.98
CA ASN A 77 6.97 -4.20 19.73
C ASN A 77 7.14 -5.09 18.49
N ILE A 78 8.06 -6.06 18.52
CA ILE A 78 8.25 -7.01 17.42
C ILE A 78 7.03 -7.92 17.29
N LEU A 79 6.55 -8.52 18.39
CA LEU A 79 5.40 -9.41 18.38
C LEU A 79 4.11 -8.68 17.94
N TYR A 80 3.95 -7.42 18.34
CA TYR A 80 2.78 -6.61 17.96
C TYR A 80 2.79 -6.21 16.48
N ASN A 81 3.95 -5.85 15.92
CA ASN A 81 4.06 -5.41 14.53
C ASN A 81 4.25 -6.57 13.53
N THR A 82 4.53 -7.78 14.01
CA THR A 82 4.66 -8.95 13.13
C THR A 82 3.27 -9.38 12.66
N PRO A 83 2.97 -9.34 11.35
CA PRO A 83 1.68 -9.77 10.84
C PRO A 83 1.47 -11.27 11.11
N PRO A 84 0.26 -11.71 11.52
CA PRO A 84 -0.01 -13.11 11.79
C PRO A 84 0.11 -13.96 10.51
N ALA A 85 0.77 -15.11 10.61
CA ALA A 85 0.87 -16.05 9.51
C ALA A 85 -0.52 -16.66 9.20
N GLY A 86 -1.02 -16.49 7.98
CA GLY A 86 -1.98 -17.43 7.40
C GLY A 86 -3.47 -17.09 7.42
N LEU A 87 -3.90 -15.82 7.39
CA LEU A 87 -5.35 -15.54 7.21
C LEU A 87 -5.87 -15.77 5.77
N ASN A 88 -5.00 -16.15 4.85
CA ASN A 88 -5.29 -16.24 3.43
C ASN A 88 -5.06 -17.67 2.93
N ARG A 89 -6.03 -18.57 3.19
CA ARG A 89 -6.20 -19.82 2.43
C ARG A 89 -6.62 -19.45 1.00
N THR A 90 -5.70 -18.85 0.27
CA THR A 90 -5.94 -18.19 -1.00
C THR A 90 -5.73 -19.18 -2.11
N LYS A 91 -6.75 -19.28 -2.97
CA LYS A 91 -6.67 -19.97 -4.25
C LYS A 91 -5.36 -19.56 -4.93
N LYS A 92 -4.56 -20.55 -5.38
CA LYS A 92 -3.27 -20.28 -6.01
C LYS A 92 -3.50 -19.39 -7.24
N ARG A 93 -2.61 -18.42 -7.42
CA ARG A 93 -2.57 -17.57 -8.61
C ARG A 93 -1.82 -18.31 -9.70
N HIS A 94 -2.47 -18.49 -10.85
CA HIS A 94 -1.88 -19.11 -12.02
C HIS A 94 -1.75 -18.08 -13.13
N ILE A 95 -0.67 -18.17 -13.90
CA ILE A 95 -0.33 -17.23 -14.97
C ILE A 95 -0.20 -18.03 -16.25
N PHE A 96 -1.15 -17.85 -17.15
CA PHE A 96 -1.14 -18.48 -18.46
C PHE A 96 -0.57 -17.54 -19.52
N ASN A 97 0.28 -18.09 -20.37
CA ASN A 97 0.75 -17.46 -21.58
C ASN A 97 0.19 -18.21 -22.78
N CYS A 98 -0.77 -17.60 -23.47
CA CYS A 98 -1.38 -18.18 -24.66
C CYS A 98 -0.76 -17.55 -25.90
N LEU A 99 -0.25 -18.37 -26.81
CA LEU A 99 0.21 -17.95 -28.12
C LEU A 99 -0.97 -18.08 -29.08
N VAL A 100 -1.46 -16.95 -29.58
CA VAL A 100 -2.70 -16.89 -30.37
C VAL A 100 -2.44 -16.25 -31.72
N GLN A 101 -3.13 -16.72 -32.74
CA GLN A 101 -3.12 -16.10 -34.05
C GLN A 101 -3.84 -14.74 -33.96
N ASN A 102 -3.27 -13.71 -34.57
CA ASN A 102 -3.81 -12.35 -34.55
C ASN A 102 -4.90 -12.17 -35.62
N GLU A 103 -6.04 -12.82 -35.41
CA GLU A 103 -7.23 -12.70 -36.24
C GLU A 103 -8.35 -11.91 -35.54
N PRO A 104 -9.25 -11.23 -36.29
CA PRO A 104 -10.38 -10.54 -35.70
C PRO A 104 -11.29 -11.52 -34.94
N GLY A 105 -11.67 -11.15 -33.71
CA GLY A 105 -12.56 -11.95 -32.87
C GLY A 105 -11.89 -12.97 -31.95
N VAL A 106 -10.56 -13.16 -32.04
CA VAL A 106 -9.82 -14.09 -31.15
C VAL A 106 -9.92 -13.67 -29.68
N LEU A 107 -9.74 -12.38 -29.38
CA LEU A 107 -9.88 -11.85 -28.02
C LEU A 107 -11.27 -12.16 -27.43
N SER A 108 -12.33 -11.90 -28.18
CA SER A 108 -13.71 -12.14 -27.75
C SER A 108 -14.00 -13.62 -27.51
N ARG A 109 -13.39 -14.51 -28.30
CA ARG A 109 -13.52 -15.96 -28.13
C ARG A 109 -12.82 -16.43 -26.86
N VAL A 110 -11.57 -16.00 -26.64
CA VAL A 110 -10.79 -16.35 -25.43
C VAL A 110 -11.47 -15.81 -24.17
N SER A 111 -11.84 -14.52 -24.15
CA SER A 111 -12.54 -13.94 -23.01
C SER A 111 -13.91 -14.55 -22.78
N GLY A 112 -14.62 -14.91 -23.86
CA GLY A 112 -15.95 -15.53 -23.82
C GLY A 112 -15.92 -16.94 -23.23
N ILE A 113 -14.92 -17.76 -23.56
CA ILE A 113 -14.74 -19.10 -22.97
C ILE A 113 -14.45 -19.00 -21.48
N LEU A 114 -13.63 -18.02 -21.08
CA LEU A 114 -13.28 -17.84 -19.68
C LEU A 114 -14.48 -17.32 -18.86
N ALA A 115 -15.19 -16.31 -19.38
CA ALA A 115 -16.36 -15.73 -18.72
C ALA A 115 -17.56 -16.70 -18.69
N GLY A 116 -17.82 -17.43 -19.79
CA GLY A 116 -18.96 -18.34 -19.92
C GLY A 116 -18.94 -19.51 -18.96
N ARG A 117 -17.77 -19.84 -18.38
CA ARG A 117 -17.61 -20.87 -17.36
C ARG A 117 -17.38 -20.33 -15.95
N GLY A 118 -17.42 -19.01 -15.78
CA GLY A 118 -17.30 -18.36 -14.48
C GLY A 118 -15.91 -18.43 -13.86
N PHE A 119 -14.84 -18.50 -14.68
CA PHE A 119 -13.48 -18.41 -14.15
C PHE A 119 -13.21 -16.97 -13.65
N ASN A 120 -12.57 -16.84 -12.49
CA ASN A 120 -12.22 -15.54 -11.94
C ASN A 120 -10.93 -15.03 -12.60
N ILE A 121 -11.09 -14.11 -13.56
CA ILE A 121 -10.00 -13.48 -14.29
C ILE A 121 -9.54 -12.24 -13.52
N ASP A 122 -8.30 -12.28 -13.02
CA ASP A 122 -7.67 -11.12 -12.39
C ASP A 122 -7.22 -10.10 -13.43
N SER A 123 -6.64 -10.58 -14.53
CA SER A 123 -6.06 -9.75 -15.58
C SER A 123 -5.98 -10.55 -16.88
N LEU A 124 -6.29 -9.90 -18.00
CA LEU A 124 -6.09 -10.43 -19.34
C LEU A 124 -5.46 -9.32 -20.18
N VAL A 125 -4.25 -9.57 -20.69
CA VAL A 125 -3.50 -8.62 -21.50
C VAL A 125 -3.12 -9.28 -22.81
N VAL A 126 -3.29 -8.54 -23.92
CA VAL A 126 -2.85 -8.96 -25.25
C VAL A 126 -1.65 -8.11 -25.65
N ALA A 127 -0.55 -8.77 -25.99
CA ALA A 127 0.65 -8.13 -26.51
C ALA A 127 0.91 -8.63 -27.93
N LYS A 128 1.15 -7.71 -28.86
CA LYS A 128 1.62 -8.05 -30.20
C LYS A 128 3.07 -8.55 -30.09
N THR A 129 3.42 -9.57 -30.87
CA THR A 129 4.81 -10.06 -30.96
C THR A 129 5.48 -9.49 -32.22
N GLU A 130 6.81 -9.63 -32.32
CA GLU A 130 7.57 -9.24 -33.51
C GLU A 130 7.19 -10.07 -34.75
N VAL A 131 6.62 -11.26 -34.54
CA VAL A 131 6.15 -12.13 -35.61
C VAL A 131 4.77 -11.65 -36.06
N ALA A 132 4.62 -11.43 -37.37
CA ALA A 132 3.33 -11.10 -37.97
C ALA A 132 2.30 -12.20 -37.67
N ASP A 133 1.05 -11.80 -37.46
CA ASP A 133 -0.06 -12.71 -37.16
C ASP A 133 0.07 -13.54 -35.87
N LEU A 134 1.05 -13.25 -35.01
CA LEU A 134 1.21 -13.87 -33.70
C LEU A 134 1.07 -12.85 -32.57
N SER A 135 0.16 -13.15 -31.66
CA SER A 135 -0.09 -12.38 -30.44
C SER A 135 0.15 -13.25 -29.21
N ARG A 136 0.60 -12.62 -28.14
CA ARG A 136 0.82 -13.23 -26.84
C ARG A 136 -0.23 -12.71 -25.87
N MET A 137 -1.07 -13.60 -25.35
CA MET A 137 -2.04 -13.27 -24.33
C MET A 137 -1.55 -13.75 -22.96
N THR A 138 -1.44 -12.83 -22.01
CA THR A 138 -1.13 -13.17 -20.61
C THR A 138 -2.43 -13.11 -19.81
N ILE A 139 -2.80 -14.22 -19.19
CA ILE A 139 -4.05 -14.39 -18.44
C ILE A 139 -3.70 -14.79 -17.01
N VAL A 140 -4.25 -14.07 -16.04
CA VAL A 140 -4.07 -14.35 -14.62
C VAL A 140 -5.38 -14.86 -14.06
N LEU A 141 -5.34 -16.05 -13.47
CA LEU A 141 -6.51 -16.71 -12.89
C LEU A 141 -6.24 -17.05 -11.41
N ARG A 142 -7.29 -17.03 -10.60
CA ARG A 142 -7.26 -17.54 -9.21
C ARG A 142 -8.20 -18.73 -9.09
N GLY A 143 -7.67 -19.89 -8.75
CA GLY A 143 -8.47 -21.11 -8.67
C GLY A 143 -7.79 -22.26 -7.96
N GLU A 144 -8.50 -23.38 -7.91
CA GLU A 144 -7.94 -24.69 -7.57
C GLU A 144 -7.32 -25.32 -8.82
N SER A 145 -6.28 -26.14 -8.64
CA SER A 145 -5.52 -26.72 -9.76
C SER A 145 -6.40 -27.45 -10.78
N ASN A 146 -7.45 -28.15 -10.34
CA ASN A 146 -8.36 -28.88 -11.23
C ASN A 146 -9.13 -27.95 -12.18
N THR A 147 -9.67 -26.86 -11.65
CA THR A 147 -10.40 -25.84 -12.41
C THR A 147 -9.48 -25.09 -13.36
N ILE A 148 -8.24 -24.83 -12.93
CA ILE A 148 -7.22 -24.15 -13.73
C ILE A 148 -6.74 -25.04 -14.88
N GLU A 149 -6.47 -26.31 -14.63
CA GLU A 149 -6.09 -27.27 -15.67
C GLU A 149 -7.21 -27.46 -16.70
N GLN A 150 -8.47 -27.44 -16.24
CA GLN A 150 -9.62 -27.41 -17.13
C GLN A 150 -9.65 -26.14 -18.02
N ALA A 151 -9.37 -24.97 -17.44
CA ALA A 151 -9.28 -23.72 -18.20
C ALA A 151 -8.15 -23.78 -19.25
N ARG A 152 -6.98 -24.33 -18.88
CA ARG A 152 -5.84 -24.53 -19.79
C ARG A 152 -6.23 -25.37 -21.01
N ARG A 153 -6.85 -26.55 -20.77
CA ARG A 153 -7.29 -27.47 -21.83
C ARG A 153 -8.31 -26.82 -22.77
N GLN A 154 -9.22 -26.01 -22.24
CA GLN A 154 -10.24 -25.34 -23.07
C GLN A 154 -9.68 -24.21 -23.93
N LEU A 155 -8.66 -23.52 -23.43
CA LEU A 155 -7.97 -22.50 -24.22
C LEU A 155 -7.13 -23.15 -25.33
N GLU A 156 -6.54 -24.31 -25.05
CA GLU A 156 -5.75 -25.09 -26.00
C GLU A 156 -6.60 -25.74 -27.11
N ASP A 157 -7.86 -26.09 -26.83
CA ASP A 157 -8.82 -26.64 -27.80
C ASP A 157 -9.30 -25.61 -28.85
N LEU A 158 -8.99 -24.32 -28.67
CA LEU A 158 -9.38 -23.28 -29.60
C LEU A 158 -8.48 -23.30 -30.85
N VAL A 159 -9.10 -23.45 -32.03
CA VAL A 159 -8.42 -23.38 -33.34
C VAL A 159 -7.42 -22.21 -33.50
N PRO A 160 -7.70 -20.95 -33.10
CA PRO A 160 -6.75 -19.84 -33.26
C PRO A 160 -5.63 -19.82 -32.21
N VAL A 161 -5.59 -20.77 -31.27
CA VAL A 161 -4.58 -20.84 -30.21
C VAL A 161 -3.55 -21.89 -30.60
N TRP A 162 -2.29 -21.48 -30.68
CA TRP A 162 -1.17 -22.36 -31.01
C TRP A 162 -0.73 -23.19 -29.81
N ALA A 163 -0.64 -22.55 -28.64
CA ALA A 163 -0.22 -23.21 -27.40
C ALA A 163 -0.63 -22.39 -26.17
N VAL A 164 -0.83 -23.07 -25.05
CA VAL A 164 -1.07 -22.46 -23.74
C VAL A 164 -0.04 -22.97 -22.75
N LEU A 165 0.83 -22.07 -22.27
CA LEU A 165 1.84 -22.37 -21.27
C LEU A 165 1.35 -21.92 -19.89
N ASP A 166 1.50 -22.77 -18.87
CA ASP A 166 1.35 -22.38 -17.47
C ASP A 166 2.72 -22.03 -16.88
N TYR A 167 2.86 -20.82 -16.34
CA TYR A 167 4.06 -20.38 -15.65
C TYR A 167 4.04 -20.66 -14.14
N ALA A 168 3.07 -21.44 -13.65
CA ALA A 168 3.08 -21.95 -12.28
C ALA A 168 4.41 -22.68 -11.97
N GLY A 169 5.11 -22.23 -10.93
CA GLY A 169 6.37 -22.83 -10.48
C GLY A 169 7.63 -22.30 -11.18
N PHE A 170 7.51 -21.55 -12.28
CA PHE A 170 8.68 -20.96 -12.94
C PHE A 170 9.03 -19.59 -12.36
N LYS A 171 10.34 -19.26 -12.38
CA LYS A 171 10.80 -17.92 -12.03
C LYS A 171 10.43 -16.93 -13.15
N VAL A 172 9.31 -16.23 -12.99
CA VAL A 172 8.84 -15.23 -13.97
C VAL A 172 9.29 -13.80 -13.62
N ILE A 173 9.35 -12.94 -14.63
CA ILE A 173 9.38 -11.48 -14.51
C ILE A 173 7.95 -11.00 -14.76
N GLU A 174 7.33 -10.46 -13.72
CA GLU A 174 6.03 -9.80 -13.82
C GLU A 174 6.22 -8.29 -13.95
N ARG A 175 5.50 -7.70 -14.90
CA ARG A 175 5.44 -6.26 -15.11
C ARG A 175 4.00 -5.83 -15.38
N GLU A 176 3.71 -4.63 -14.94
CA GLU A 176 2.49 -3.90 -15.20
C GLU A 176 2.88 -2.42 -15.30
N LEU A 177 2.19 -1.67 -16.15
CA LEU A 177 2.37 -0.24 -16.30
C LEU A 177 1.19 0.49 -15.65
N LEU A 178 1.50 1.48 -14.83
CA LEU A 178 0.57 2.41 -14.22
C LEU A 178 0.87 3.82 -14.73
N LEU A 179 -0.15 4.48 -15.24
CA LEU A 179 -0.20 5.93 -15.40
C LEU A 179 -1.22 6.47 -14.41
N VAL A 180 -0.80 7.36 -13.50
CA VAL A 180 -1.68 7.93 -12.49
C VAL A 180 -1.59 9.45 -12.49
N LYS A 181 -2.75 10.09 -12.58
CA LYS A 181 -2.91 11.53 -12.45
C LYS A 181 -3.33 11.86 -11.03
N VAL A 182 -2.54 12.68 -10.36
CA VAL A 182 -2.67 12.99 -8.94
C VAL A 182 -2.84 14.49 -8.75
N SER A 183 -3.74 14.88 -7.86
CA SER A 183 -3.89 16.28 -7.45
C SER A 183 -2.67 16.75 -6.66
N ILE A 184 -2.22 17.99 -6.91
CA ILE A 184 -1.22 18.66 -6.07
C ILE A 184 -1.84 19.73 -5.18
N LEU A 185 -3.13 20.05 -5.37
CA LEU A 185 -3.86 21.03 -4.57
C LEU A 185 -4.09 20.57 -3.12
N GLY A 186 -4.05 19.26 -2.88
CA GLY A 186 -4.24 18.64 -1.57
C GLY A 186 -5.56 17.85 -1.45
N PRO A 187 -5.74 17.09 -0.34
CA PRO A 187 -6.88 16.20 -0.14
C PRO A 187 -8.22 16.93 0.00
N GLU A 188 -8.23 18.12 0.60
CA GLU A 188 -9.41 18.97 0.79
C GLU A 188 -10.04 19.38 -0.54
N HIS A 189 -9.23 19.80 -1.50
CA HIS A 189 -9.71 20.15 -2.85
C HIS A 189 -10.36 18.95 -3.57
N VAL A 190 -9.80 17.75 -3.41
CA VAL A 190 -10.35 16.53 -4.01
C VAL A 190 -11.65 16.11 -3.33
N ARG A 191 -11.78 16.27 -2.01
CA ARG A 191 -13.03 16.04 -1.27
C ARG A 191 -14.13 17.01 -1.70
N ALA A 192 -13.79 18.30 -1.83
CA ALA A 192 -14.73 19.32 -2.29
C ALA A 192 -15.26 19.01 -3.70
N GLN A 193 -14.38 18.63 -4.64
CA GLN A 193 -14.76 18.27 -6.01
C GLN A 193 -15.59 16.97 -6.08
N ARG A 194 -15.39 16.04 -5.15
CA ARG A 194 -16.18 14.81 -5.06
C ARG A 194 -17.56 15.06 -4.46
N ASN A 195 -17.65 15.93 -3.45
CA ASN A 195 -18.91 16.29 -2.80
C ASN A 195 -19.79 17.18 -3.68
N SER A 196 -19.22 18.06 -4.50
CA SER A 196 -19.98 18.89 -5.46
C SER A 196 -20.67 18.06 -6.56
N ARG A 197 -20.24 16.81 -6.79
CA ARG A 197 -20.91 15.86 -7.69
C ARG A 197 -22.08 15.10 -7.03
N SER A 198 -22.27 15.22 -5.71
CA SER A 198 -23.40 14.62 -5.01
C SER A 198 -24.55 15.63 -4.88
N PRO A 199 -25.79 15.32 -5.30
CA PRO A 199 -26.93 16.24 -5.22
C PRO A 199 -27.21 16.80 -3.81
N ASN A 200 -26.80 16.08 -2.76
CA ASN A 200 -27.00 16.45 -1.36
C ASN A 200 -25.72 16.93 -0.65
N GLY A 201 -24.62 17.16 -1.38
CA GLY A 201 -23.29 17.44 -0.82
C GLY A 201 -23.07 18.87 -0.29
N TRP A 202 -24.01 19.78 -0.53
CA TRP A 202 -23.88 21.20 -0.19
C TRP A 202 -23.87 21.49 1.32
N GLN A 203 -24.43 20.60 2.15
CA GLN A 203 -24.69 20.86 3.56
C GLN A 203 -23.49 20.59 4.50
N LEU A 204 -22.40 19.99 3.99
CA LEU A 204 -21.16 19.70 4.74
C LEU A 204 -19.97 20.59 4.36
N LEU A 205 -20.11 21.48 3.36
CA LEU A 205 -19.00 22.26 2.81
C LEU A 205 -18.68 23.54 3.58
N GLN A 206 -19.50 23.92 4.56
CA GLN A 206 -19.41 25.22 5.22
C GLN A 206 -18.57 25.22 6.50
N GLU A 207 -18.07 24.07 6.96
CA GLU A 207 -17.33 23.96 8.23
C GLU A 207 -15.84 23.57 8.09
N GLU A 208 -15.36 23.12 6.91
CA GLU A 208 -13.96 22.66 6.71
C GLU A 208 -13.16 23.45 5.65
N ALA A 209 -13.73 24.49 5.03
CA ALA A 209 -12.96 25.36 4.16
C ALA A 209 -12.15 26.34 5.02
N ASP A 210 -10.86 26.08 5.14
CA ASP A 210 -9.90 26.90 5.89
C ASP A 210 -10.12 28.40 5.61
N GLU A 211 -10.59 29.11 6.64
CA GLU A 211 -10.47 30.55 6.73
C GLU A 211 -8.97 30.92 6.57
N ASP A 212 -8.65 31.70 5.53
CA ASP A 212 -7.37 32.39 5.30
C ASP A 212 -6.16 31.62 4.69
N MET A 213 -6.36 30.81 3.64
CA MET A 213 -5.22 30.43 2.79
C MET A 213 -4.87 31.54 1.78
N THR A 214 -3.78 32.27 2.02
CA THR A 214 -3.24 33.22 1.03
C THR A 214 -2.78 32.50 -0.24
N PRO A 215 -2.86 33.12 -1.44
CA PRO A 215 -2.41 32.50 -2.70
C PRO A 215 -0.95 32.03 -2.66
N SER A 216 -0.10 32.77 -1.94
CA SER A 216 1.31 32.41 -1.73
C SER A 216 1.48 31.16 -0.87
N ASN A 217 0.63 30.96 0.15
CA ASN A 217 0.67 29.75 0.98
C ASN A 217 0.15 28.54 0.20
N ALA A 218 -0.93 28.70 -0.56
CA ALA A 218 -1.43 27.66 -1.46
C ALA A 218 -0.36 27.20 -2.44
N LEU A 219 0.34 28.14 -3.09
CA LEU A 219 1.42 27.81 -4.03
C LEU A 219 2.60 27.07 -3.37
N ARG A 220 2.93 27.38 -2.11
CA ARG A 220 3.97 26.67 -1.37
C ARG A 220 3.53 25.25 -1.02
N GLN A 221 2.28 25.07 -0.63
CA GLN A 221 1.71 23.75 -0.33
C GLN A 221 1.66 22.88 -1.60
N THR A 222 1.20 23.42 -2.73
CA THR A 222 1.17 22.68 -4.01
C THR A 222 2.56 22.24 -4.45
N HIS A 223 3.55 23.13 -4.34
CA HIS A 223 4.93 22.79 -4.63
C HIS A 223 5.49 21.74 -3.65
N GLY A 224 5.10 21.79 -2.38
CA GLY A 224 5.41 20.78 -1.38
C GLY A 224 4.86 19.41 -1.75
N HIS A 225 3.58 19.33 -2.11
CA HIS A 225 2.94 18.08 -2.56
C HIS A 225 3.61 17.52 -3.82
N LEU A 226 3.88 18.37 -4.80
CA LEU A 226 4.58 17.98 -6.02
C LEU A 226 5.97 17.40 -5.71
N LYS A 227 6.72 18.00 -4.79
CA LYS A 227 8.02 17.51 -4.36
C LYS A 227 7.91 16.12 -3.71
N SER A 228 6.97 15.93 -2.77
CA SER A 228 6.73 14.64 -2.13
C SER A 228 6.32 13.56 -3.13
N LEU A 229 5.43 13.88 -4.08
CA LEU A 229 5.04 12.95 -5.15
C LEU A 229 6.22 12.58 -6.05
N THR A 230 7.08 13.56 -6.37
CA THR A 230 8.28 13.33 -7.17
C THR A 230 9.28 12.42 -6.43
N GLU A 231 9.45 12.60 -5.12
CA GLU A 231 10.30 11.74 -4.29
C GLU A 231 9.74 10.32 -4.19
N LEU A 232 8.44 10.17 -3.95
CA LEU A 232 7.76 8.87 -3.94
C LEU A 232 7.90 8.15 -5.29
N ALA A 233 7.70 8.86 -6.41
CA ALA A 233 7.89 8.31 -7.74
C ALA A 233 9.32 7.79 -7.91
N LYS A 234 10.35 8.57 -7.51
CA LYS A 234 11.76 8.14 -7.58
C LYS A 234 12.04 6.89 -6.75
N LEU A 235 11.53 6.79 -5.52
CA LEU A 235 11.71 5.60 -4.66
C LEU A 235 11.09 4.33 -5.28
N PHE A 236 10.00 4.50 -6.03
CA PHE A 236 9.35 3.41 -6.76
C PHE A 236 9.95 3.17 -8.16
N GLN A 237 10.98 3.93 -8.55
CA GLN A 237 11.60 3.90 -9.89
C GLN A 237 10.61 4.30 -11.01
N GLY A 238 9.62 5.12 -10.66
CA GLY A 238 8.71 5.77 -11.60
C GLY A 238 9.25 7.12 -12.09
N LYS A 239 8.51 7.73 -13.01
CA LYS A 239 8.84 9.01 -13.64
C LYS A 239 7.63 9.94 -13.59
N VAL A 240 7.87 11.22 -13.30
CA VAL A 240 6.83 12.25 -13.49
C VAL A 240 6.88 12.64 -14.96
N VAL A 241 5.81 12.37 -15.69
CA VAL A 241 5.73 12.58 -17.15
C VAL A 241 5.10 13.92 -17.52
N ASP A 242 4.23 14.45 -16.66
CA ASP A 242 3.56 15.73 -16.87
C ASP A 242 3.31 16.44 -15.52
N VAL A 243 3.37 17.77 -15.53
CA VAL A 243 3.11 18.62 -14.37
C VAL A 243 2.30 19.83 -14.82
N SER A 244 1.11 19.97 -14.25
CA SER A 244 0.19 21.11 -14.39
C SER A 244 0.16 21.94 -13.10
N GLY A 245 -0.55 23.06 -13.10
CA GLY A 245 -0.74 23.91 -11.92
C GLY A 245 -1.56 23.27 -10.80
N ASP A 246 -2.36 22.26 -11.12
CA ASP A 246 -3.32 21.61 -10.22
C ASP A 246 -3.11 20.10 -10.07
N CYS A 247 -2.31 19.48 -10.94
CA CYS A 247 -2.08 18.05 -10.94
C CYS A 247 -0.71 17.66 -11.53
N ALA A 248 -0.30 16.41 -11.28
CA ALA A 248 0.87 15.79 -11.89
C ALA A 248 0.52 14.38 -12.39
N VAL A 249 1.15 13.95 -13.47
CA VAL A 249 1.00 12.60 -14.02
C VAL A 249 2.29 11.82 -13.79
N ILE A 250 2.14 10.63 -13.22
CA ILE A 250 3.25 9.75 -12.86
C ILE A 250 3.10 8.42 -13.61
N GLU A 251 4.19 8.02 -14.25
CA GLU A 251 4.37 6.70 -14.87
C GLU A 251 5.16 5.78 -13.94
N LEU A 252 4.71 4.55 -13.78
CA LEU A 252 5.38 3.51 -12.99
C LEU A 252 5.28 2.16 -13.70
N SER A 253 6.41 1.46 -13.84
CA SER A 253 6.47 0.08 -14.33
C SER A 253 7.06 -0.84 -13.26
N ALA A 254 6.26 -1.75 -12.73
CA ALA A 254 6.68 -2.64 -11.64
C ALA A 254 5.84 -3.93 -11.59
N LYS A 255 6.09 -4.80 -10.60
CA LYS A 255 5.21 -5.94 -10.30
C LYS A 255 3.87 -5.43 -9.75
N PRO A 256 2.74 -6.15 -9.96
CA PRO A 256 1.41 -5.72 -9.49
C PRO A 256 1.37 -5.32 -8.01
N ASP A 257 1.97 -6.12 -7.12
CA ASP A 257 1.98 -5.82 -5.67
C ASP A 257 2.68 -4.49 -5.33
N ARG A 258 3.74 -4.16 -6.08
CA ARG A 258 4.48 -2.91 -5.89
C ARG A 258 3.70 -1.71 -6.42
N ILE A 259 2.94 -1.89 -7.50
CA ILE A 259 2.01 -0.88 -8.02
C ILE A 259 0.88 -0.64 -7.03
N ASP A 260 0.29 -1.70 -6.47
CA ASP A 260 -0.76 -1.58 -5.47
C ASP A 260 -0.27 -0.85 -4.22
N ALA A 261 0.96 -1.10 -3.78
CA ALA A 261 1.60 -0.35 -2.70
C ALA A 261 1.78 1.14 -3.06
N PHE A 262 2.25 1.44 -4.26
CA PHE A 262 2.40 2.83 -4.74
C PHE A 262 1.06 3.57 -4.77
N VAL A 263 0.02 2.96 -5.34
CA VAL A 263 -1.33 3.54 -5.39
C VAL A 263 -1.85 3.83 -3.98
N LYS A 264 -1.61 2.94 -3.01
CA LYS A 264 -2.01 3.17 -1.60
C LYS A 264 -1.29 4.37 -0.97
N LEU A 265 -0.01 4.58 -1.28
CA LEU A 265 0.78 5.71 -0.76
C LEU A 265 0.41 7.04 -1.41
N VAL A 266 0.00 7.02 -2.67
CA VAL A 266 -0.38 8.23 -3.43
C VAL A 266 -1.85 8.61 -3.20
N LYS A 267 -2.69 7.65 -2.78
CA LYS A 267 -4.13 7.86 -2.51
C LYS A 267 -4.45 9.08 -1.62
N PRO A 268 -3.69 9.40 -0.55
CA PRO A 268 -3.96 10.57 0.28
C PRO A 268 -3.84 11.92 -0.44
N PHE A 269 -2.99 12.04 -1.47
CA PHE A 269 -2.89 13.26 -2.28
C PHE A 269 -4.11 13.47 -3.16
N GLY A 270 -4.86 12.40 -3.42
CA GLY A 270 -6.06 12.40 -4.25
C GLY A 270 -5.76 12.03 -5.69
N ILE A 271 -6.10 10.80 -6.06
CA ILE A 271 -5.99 10.29 -7.42
C ILE A 271 -7.19 10.82 -8.22
N LEU A 272 -6.89 11.58 -9.29
CA LEU A 272 -7.89 12.11 -10.20
C LEU A 272 -8.26 11.06 -11.26
N GLU A 273 -7.26 10.37 -11.78
CA GLU A 273 -7.40 9.36 -12.83
C GLU A 273 -6.27 8.32 -12.72
N ALA A 274 -6.55 7.08 -13.09
CA ALA A 274 -5.52 6.04 -13.18
C ALA A 274 -5.81 5.09 -14.36
N ALA A 275 -4.78 4.79 -15.13
CA ALA A 275 -4.79 3.79 -16.19
C ALA A 275 -3.75 2.71 -15.87
N ARG A 276 -4.18 1.44 -15.90
CA ARG A 276 -3.35 0.26 -15.65
C ARG A 276 -3.38 -0.66 -16.86
N SER A 277 -2.22 -1.14 -17.31
CA SER A 277 -2.13 -2.02 -18.49
C SER A 277 -2.57 -3.46 -18.22
N GLY A 278 -2.68 -3.86 -16.95
CA GLY A 278 -2.73 -5.26 -16.53
C GLY A 278 -1.34 -5.91 -16.53
N MET A 279 -1.28 -7.16 -16.06
CA MET A 279 -0.01 -7.87 -15.85
C MET A 279 0.45 -8.61 -17.12
N MET A 280 1.68 -8.33 -17.53
CA MET A 280 2.46 -9.12 -18.47
C MET A 280 3.51 -9.95 -17.72
N ALA A 281 3.81 -11.14 -18.25
CA ALA A 281 4.80 -12.04 -17.67
C ALA A 281 5.72 -12.63 -18.73
N MET A 282 7.00 -12.76 -18.36
CA MET A 282 8.02 -13.43 -19.16
C MET A 282 8.78 -14.43 -18.27
N PRO A 283 8.99 -15.68 -18.71
CA PRO A 283 9.80 -16.63 -17.95
C PRO A 283 11.27 -16.18 -17.97
N ARG A 284 11.96 -16.35 -16.84
CA ARG A 284 13.42 -16.16 -16.79
C ARG A 284 14.10 -17.45 -17.16
N SER A 285 15.19 -17.33 -17.89
CA SER A 285 16.16 -18.41 -17.99
C SER A 285 16.81 -18.62 -16.62
N PRO A 286 16.75 -19.82 -16.02
CA PRO A 286 17.55 -20.13 -14.85
C PRO A 286 19.03 -20.00 -15.22
N ILE A 287 19.80 -19.36 -14.33
CA ILE A 287 21.25 -19.36 -14.42
C ILE A 287 21.67 -20.43 -13.42
N TYR A 288 22.15 -21.55 -13.94
CA TYR A 288 22.74 -22.60 -13.12
C TYR A 288 24.20 -22.26 -12.91
N ASP A 289 24.67 -22.30 -11.67
CA ASP A 289 26.11 -22.39 -11.46
C ASP A 289 26.54 -23.81 -11.83
N ARG A 290 27.65 -23.95 -12.57
CA ARG A 290 28.05 -25.28 -13.11
C ARG A 290 28.33 -26.29 -11.99
N HIS A 291 28.67 -25.80 -10.79
CA HIS A 291 28.91 -26.61 -9.59
C HIS A 291 27.63 -27.07 -8.88
N GLU A 292 26.51 -26.35 -8.99
CA GLU A 292 25.24 -26.75 -8.36
C GLU A 292 24.55 -27.91 -9.10
N ILE A 293 24.82 -28.05 -10.41
CA ILE A 293 24.28 -29.15 -11.23
C ILE A 293 24.85 -30.50 -10.79
N GLU A 294 26.17 -30.54 -10.51
CA GLU A 294 26.85 -31.76 -10.05
C GLU A 294 26.26 -32.20 -8.69
N GLU A 295 25.97 -31.28 -7.78
CA GLU A 295 25.39 -31.61 -6.47
C GLU A 295 23.92 -32.06 -6.52
N ASP A 296 23.11 -31.57 -7.47
CA ASP A 296 21.71 -31.98 -7.62
C ASP A 296 21.60 -33.33 -8.37
N GLU A 297 22.47 -33.56 -9.38
CA GLU A 297 22.59 -34.87 -10.05
C GLU A 297 23.09 -35.95 -9.07
N GLU A 298 24.09 -35.65 -8.22
CA GLU A 298 24.57 -36.58 -7.18
C GLU A 298 23.49 -36.90 -6.13
N LYS A 299 22.65 -35.93 -5.75
CA LYS A 299 21.53 -36.16 -4.80
C LYS A 299 20.39 -36.98 -5.41
N GLU A 300 20.10 -36.80 -6.71
CA GLU A 300 19.11 -37.62 -7.42
C GLU A 300 19.62 -39.06 -7.62
N GLU A 301 20.93 -39.24 -7.89
CA GLU A 301 21.56 -40.56 -7.96
C GLU A 301 21.62 -41.26 -6.58
N GLU A 302 21.98 -40.57 -5.50
CA GLU A 302 21.96 -41.12 -4.13
C GLU A 302 20.54 -41.51 -3.68
N ALA A 303 19.52 -40.73 -4.04
CA ALA A 303 18.12 -41.05 -3.72
C ALA A 303 17.58 -42.25 -4.53
N GLY A 304 18.20 -42.58 -5.66
CA GLY A 304 17.85 -43.72 -6.50
C GLY A 304 18.46 -45.06 -6.05
N ILE A 305 19.46 -45.04 -5.17
CA ILE A 305 20.13 -46.25 -4.66
C ILE A 305 19.36 -46.74 -3.42
N ASP A 306 18.52 -47.76 -3.61
CA ASP A 306 17.84 -48.45 -2.50
C ASP A 306 18.87 -49.15 -1.60
N VAL A 307 19.11 -48.57 -0.41
CA VAL A 307 20.07 -49.02 0.61
C VAL A 307 19.83 -50.46 1.06
N SER A 308 18.65 -51.03 0.77
CA SER A 308 18.33 -52.44 1.06
C SER A 308 18.95 -53.45 0.08
N LEU A 309 19.51 -53.01 -1.06
CA LEU A 309 20.20 -53.84 -2.05
C LEU A 309 21.70 -54.00 -1.80
N LEU A 310 22.25 -53.29 -0.80
CA LEU A 310 23.66 -53.43 -0.43
C LEU A 310 23.88 -54.75 0.33
N PRO A 311 24.87 -55.56 -0.05
CA PRO A 311 25.19 -56.78 0.70
C PRO A 311 25.61 -56.38 2.12
N PRO A 312 25.07 -57.04 3.17
CA PRO A 312 25.45 -56.73 4.54
C PRO A 312 26.94 -57.01 4.73
N SER A 313 27.60 -56.11 5.45
CA SER A 313 29.02 -56.20 5.85
C SER A 313 29.22 -57.23 6.95
#